data_AF-A0A165RMT6-F1
#
_entry.id   AF-A0A165RMT6-F1
#
_cell.length_a   1.000
_cell.length_b   1.000
_cell.length_c   1.000
_cell.angle_alpha   90.00
_cell.angle_beta   90.00
_cell.angle_gamma   90.00
#
_symmetry.space_group_name_H-M   'P 1'
#
loop_
_entity.id
_entity.type
_entity.pdbx_description
1 polymer ?
#
loop_
_entity_poly.entity_id
_entity_poly.type
_entity_poly.pdbx_seq_one_letter_code
_entity_poly.pdbx_strand_id
1 'polypeptide(L)'
;MNIGGLLAGLTFGYLYRYLHRFTLTLGYAGAAISVLVLWLASNATVAIGAAVFFNFIYSYTGPYLVFTSNTGLDTIQVNVLSSYLTIATIISAFFAPLVWNSLGQLGPQTLTANVLIWIMLILGGLALITGSHHPRKEV
;
A
#
# COMPACT_ATOMS: atom_id res chain seq x y z
N MET A 1 -0.46 -15.11 1.58
CA MET A 1 0.32 -14.11 2.37
C MET A 1 1.77 -14.52 2.39
N ASN A 2 2.70 -13.58 2.27
CA ASN A 2 4.13 -13.86 2.45
C ASN A 2 4.58 -13.50 3.88
N ILE A 3 5.84 -13.78 4.20
CA ILE A 3 6.44 -13.57 5.54
C ILE A 3 6.32 -12.11 5.99
N GLY A 4 6.51 -11.15 5.08
CA GLY A 4 6.42 -9.72 5.39
C GLY A 4 5.02 -9.31 5.85
N GLY A 5 3.99 -9.73 5.11
CA GLY A 5 2.60 -9.43 5.46
C GLY A 5 2.13 -10.13 6.74
N LEU A 6 2.62 -11.34 7.02
CA LEU A 6 2.33 -12.03 8.29
C LEU A 6 2.90 -11.25 9.47
N LEU A 7 4.17 -10.86 9.41
CA LEU A 7 4.81 -10.08 10.48
C LEU A 7 4.10 -8.76 10.71
N ALA A 8 3.79 -8.03 9.64
CA ALA A 8 3.06 -6.76 9.71
C ALA A 8 1.68 -6.91 10.38
N GLY A 9 0.95 -7.98 10.08
CA GLY A 9 -0.35 -8.26 10.71
C GLY A 9 -0.23 -8.51 12.21
N LEU A 10 0.80 -9.25 12.65
CA LEU A 10 1.04 -9.53 14.07
C LEU A 10 1.48 -8.29 14.85
N THR A 11 2.24 -7.39 14.24
CA THR A 11 2.79 -6.19 14.89
C THR A 11 1.91 -4.95 14.74
N PHE A 12 0.90 -4.97 13.85
CA PHE A 12 0.03 -3.83 13.55
C PHE A 12 -0.57 -3.18 14.80
N GLY A 13 -1.19 -3.98 15.68
CA GLY A 13 -1.87 -3.44 16.86
C GLY A 13 -0.94 -2.70 17.84
N TYR A 14 0.33 -3.13 17.92
CA TYR A 14 1.35 -2.44 18.72
C TYR A 14 1.82 -1.15 18.02
N LEU A 15 2.16 -1.23 16.73
CA LEU A 15 2.68 -0.09 15.97
C LEU A 15 1.64 1.03 15.79
N TYR A 16 0.36 0.67 15.61
CA TYR A 16 -0.73 1.62 15.44
C TYR A 16 -0.81 2.61 16.61
N ARG A 17 -0.59 2.16 17.85
CA ARG A 17 -0.62 3.04 19.04
C ARG A 17 0.36 4.21 18.94
N TYR A 18 1.50 4.02 18.29
CA TYR A 18 2.54 5.04 18.17
C TYR A 18 2.53 5.78 16.83
N LEU A 19 2.13 5.12 15.75
CA LEU A 19 2.28 5.62 14.39
C LEU A 19 0.96 5.85 13.65
N HIS A 20 -0.21 5.73 14.31
CA HIS A 20 -1.52 5.85 13.66
C HIS A 20 -1.58 7.00 12.65
N ARG A 21 -1.16 8.21 13.05
CA ARG A 21 -1.17 9.42 12.21
C ARG A 21 -0.38 9.31 10.90
N PHE A 22 0.71 8.54 10.89
CA PHE A 22 1.63 8.46 9.75
C PHE A 22 1.60 7.10 9.05
N THR A 23 0.76 6.16 9.48
CA THR A 23 0.72 4.78 8.96
C THR A 23 0.58 4.73 7.44
N LEU A 24 -0.34 5.52 6.86
CA LEU A 24 -0.53 5.57 5.41
C LEU A 24 0.67 6.22 4.70
N THR A 25 1.15 7.35 5.19
CA THR A 25 2.29 8.05 4.59
C THR A 25 3.55 7.20 4.61
N LEU A 26 3.88 6.60 5.75
CA LEU A 26 5.03 5.70 5.89
C LEU A 26 4.85 4.41 5.08
N GLY A 27 3.63 3.87 5.04
CA GLY A 27 3.27 2.71 4.22
C GLY A 27 3.53 2.97 2.74
N TYR A 28 2.97 4.05 2.19
CA TYR A 28 3.12 4.40 0.79
C TYR A 28 4.54 4.87 0.44
N ALA A 29 5.18 5.68 1.29
CA ALA A 29 6.56 6.12 1.07
C ALA A 29 7.55 4.96 1.12
N GLY A 30 7.45 4.10 2.14
CA GLY A 30 8.28 2.92 2.28
C GLY A 30 8.06 1.93 1.13
N ALA A 31 6.81 1.76 0.69
CA ALA A 31 6.49 0.94 -0.47
C ALA A 31 7.09 1.53 -1.77
N ALA A 32 6.99 2.84 -1.99
CA ALA A 32 7.60 3.50 -3.14
C ALA A 32 9.13 3.33 -3.16
N ILE A 33 9.79 3.52 -2.01
CA ILE A 33 11.24 3.31 -1.87
C ILE A 33 11.59 1.84 -2.14
N SER A 34 10.80 0.89 -1.64
CA SER A 34 11.03 -0.54 -1.88
C SER A 34 10.95 -0.89 -3.36
N VAL A 35 9.97 -0.31 -4.08
CA VAL A 35 9.81 -0.51 -5.52
C VAL A 35 10.95 0.14 -6.30
N LEU A 36 11.43 1.31 -5.86
CA LEU A 36 12.62 1.94 -6.43
C LEU A 36 13.87 1.06 -6.27
N VAL A 37 14.10 0.50 -5.09
CA VAL A 37 15.21 -0.43 -4.83
C VAL A 37 15.05 -1.69 -5.69
N LEU A 38 13.83 -2.21 -5.83
CA LEU A 38 13.55 -3.36 -6.68
C LEU A 38 13.85 -3.08 -8.16
N TRP A 39 13.52 -1.87 -8.65
CA TRP A 39 13.83 -1.45 -10.03
C TRP A 39 15.32 -1.27 -10.28
N LEU A 40 16.10 -0.83 -9.28
CA LEU A 40 17.55 -0.66 -9.35
C LEU A 40 18.36 -1.93 -9.02
N ALA A 41 17.69 -3.00 -8.59
CA ALA A 41 18.37 -4.20 -8.10
C ALA A 41 19.15 -4.92 -9.21
N SER A 42 20.46 -5.05 -9.02
CA SER A 42 21.35 -5.76 -9.95
C SER A 42 21.52 -7.24 -9.62
N ASN A 43 21.02 -7.70 -8.46
CA ASN A 43 21.10 -9.08 -8.03
C ASN A 43 19.81 -9.55 -7.33
N ALA A 44 19.62 -10.87 -7.31
CA ALA A 44 18.42 -11.49 -6.75
C ALA A 44 18.26 -11.23 -5.25
N THR A 45 19.35 -11.17 -4.49
CA THR A 45 19.30 -10.97 -3.04
C THR A 45 18.68 -9.62 -2.67
N VAL A 46 19.10 -8.54 -3.34
CA VAL A 46 18.55 -7.20 -3.13
C VAL A 46 17.09 -7.15 -3.60
N ALA A 47 16.76 -7.78 -4.73
CA ALA A 47 15.39 -7.84 -5.24
C ALA A 47 14.44 -8.55 -4.27
N ILE A 48 14.85 -9.71 -3.73
CA ILE A 48 14.07 -10.46 -2.75
C ILE A 48 13.90 -9.65 -1.47
N GLY A 49 14.97 -9.04 -0.95
CA GLY A 49 14.93 -8.18 0.23
C GLY A 49 13.94 -7.02 0.06
N ALA A 50 14.00 -6.34 -1.08
CA ALA A 50 13.09 -5.25 -1.42
C ALA A 50 11.63 -5.72 -1.54
N ALA A 51 11.38 -6.88 -2.14
CA ALA A 51 10.03 -7.45 -2.26
C ALA A 51 9.43 -7.86 -0.90
N VAL A 52 10.25 -8.44 -0.01
CA VAL A 52 9.84 -8.77 1.37
C VAL A 52 9.54 -7.50 2.15
N PHE A 53 10.43 -6.50 2.08
CA PHE A 53 10.25 -5.22 2.77
C PHE A 53 9.03 -4.45 2.25
N PHE A 54 8.82 -4.41 0.93
CA PHE A 54 7.61 -3.86 0.30
C PHE A 54 6.36 -4.51 0.91
N ASN A 55 6.33 -5.85 0.97
CA ASN A 55 5.16 -6.53 1.50
C ASN A 55 4.95 -6.26 2.99
N PHE A 56 6.02 -6.20 3.78
CA PHE A 56 5.94 -5.82 5.19
C PHE A 56 5.37 -4.41 5.37
N ILE A 57 5.99 -3.39 4.78
CA ILE A 57 5.64 -1.99 5.04
C ILE A 57 4.26 -1.63 4.48
N TYR A 58 3.93 -2.15 3.29
CA TYR A 58 2.63 -1.90 2.67
C TYR A 58 1.49 -2.62 3.39
N SER A 59 1.74 -3.77 4.02
CA SER A 59 0.69 -4.55 4.70
C SER A 59 0.08 -3.84 5.92
N TYR A 60 0.72 -2.82 6.47
CA TYR A 60 0.11 -1.98 7.52
C TYR A 60 -1.05 -1.11 7.00
N THR A 61 -1.09 -0.83 5.69
CA THR A 61 -2.13 0.04 5.10
C THR A 61 -3.51 -0.64 5.11
N GLY A 62 -3.59 -1.95 4.88
CA GLY A 62 -4.86 -2.69 4.83
C GLY A 62 -5.63 -2.65 6.16
N PRO A 63 -5.05 -3.16 7.27
CA PRO A 63 -5.68 -3.10 8.59
C PRO A 63 -5.97 -1.66 9.04
N TYR A 64 -5.09 -0.70 8.71
CA TYR A 64 -5.31 0.71 9.00
C TYR A 64 -6.58 1.25 8.33
N LEU A 65 -6.78 0.96 7.04
CA LEU A 65 -7.96 1.38 6.29
C LEU A 65 -9.23 0.75 6.86
N VAL A 66 -9.22 -0.55 7.15
CA VAL A 66 -10.38 -1.23 7.74
C VAL A 66 -10.72 -0.65 9.11
N PHE A 67 -9.71 -0.49 9.98
CA PHE A 67 -9.91 0.02 11.34
C PHE A 67 -10.42 1.47 11.34
N THR A 68 -9.74 2.34 10.60
CA THR A 68 -10.07 3.77 10.57
C THR A 68 -11.43 4.01 9.90
N SER A 69 -11.75 3.30 8.83
CA SER A 69 -13.02 3.50 8.12
C SER A 69 -14.23 2.99 8.89
N ASN A 70 -14.05 2.04 9.82
CA ASN A 70 -15.12 1.56 10.70
C ASN A 70 -15.30 2.41 11.96
N THR A 71 -14.42 3.38 12.23
CA THR A 71 -14.48 4.20 13.45
C THR A 71 -15.68 5.15 13.39
N GLY A 72 -16.55 5.11 14.41
CA GLY A 72 -17.72 6.00 14.51
C GLY A 72 -18.94 5.56 13.70
N LEU A 73 -18.93 4.36 13.12
CA LEU A 73 -20.07 3.80 12.38
C LEU A 73 -20.93 2.88 13.24
N ASP A 74 -22.23 2.85 12.94
CA ASP A 74 -23.15 1.85 13.50
C ASP A 74 -22.87 0.45 12.93
N THR A 75 -23.29 -0.59 13.65
CA THR A 75 -23.03 -2.00 13.29
C THR A 75 -23.51 -2.37 11.88
N ILE A 76 -24.65 -1.84 11.44
CA ILE A 76 -25.17 -2.06 10.08
C ILE A 76 -24.26 -1.40 9.04
N GLN A 77 -23.78 -0.19 9.32
CA GLN A 77 -22.88 0.55 8.42
C GLN A 77 -21.51 -0.12 8.33
N VAL A 78 -21.00 -0.69 9.43
CA VAL A 78 -19.76 -1.48 9.45
C VAL A 78 -19.85 -2.69 8.51
N ASN A 79 -20.98 -3.42 8.53
CA ASN A 79 -21.18 -4.58 7.64
C ASN A 79 -21.24 -4.17 6.17
N VAL A 80 -21.94 -3.08 5.87
CA VAL A 80 -22.05 -2.53 4.51
C VAL A 80 -20.68 -2.08 4.02
N LEU A 81 -19.95 -1.30 4.81
CA LEU A 81 -18.63 -0.80 4.45
C LEU A 81 -17.61 -1.94 4.26
N SER A 82 -17.58 -2.91 5.16
CA SER A 82 -16.71 -4.08 5.06
C SER A 82 -17.00 -4.91 3.79
N SER A 83 -18.29 -4.99 3.40
CA SER A 83 -18.70 -5.62 2.15
C SER A 83 -18.19 -4.84 0.94
N TYR A 84 -18.32 -3.51 0.94
CA TYR A 84 -17.78 -2.66 -0.14
C TYR A 84 -16.25 -2.76 -0.26
N LEU A 85 -15.51 -2.73 0.85
CA LEU A 85 -14.05 -2.90 0.86
C LEU A 85 -13.65 -4.25 0.26
N THR A 86 -14.39 -5.31 0.60
CA THR A 86 -14.15 -6.66 0.06
C THR A 86 -14.41 -6.72 -1.44
N ILE A 87 -15.57 -6.21 -1.89
CA ILE A 87 -15.93 -6.16 -3.31
C ILE A 87 -14.92 -5.33 -4.10
N ALA A 88 -14.57 -4.14 -3.61
CA ALA A 88 -13.58 -3.27 -4.24
C ALA A 88 -12.21 -3.96 -4.36
N THR A 89 -11.80 -4.72 -3.34
CA THR A 89 -10.53 -5.48 -3.37
C THR A 89 -10.58 -6.58 -4.43
N ILE A 90 -11.67 -7.35 -4.50
CA ILE A 90 -11.83 -8.44 -5.49
C ILE A 90 -11.83 -7.88 -6.91
N ILE A 91 -12.63 -6.84 -7.17
CA ILE A 91 -12.69 -6.18 -8.48
C ILE A 91 -11.32 -5.62 -8.86
N SER A 92 -10.66 -4.92 -7.93
CA SER A 92 -9.33 -4.35 -8.18
C SER A 92 -8.29 -5.43 -8.49
N ALA A 93 -8.29 -6.54 -7.76
CA ALA A 93 -7.37 -7.66 -7.99
C ALA A 93 -7.61 -8.34 -9.35
N PHE A 94 -8.87 -8.47 -9.76
CA PHE A 94 -9.24 -9.04 -11.05
C PHE A 94 -8.78 -8.17 -12.22
N PHE A 95 -8.98 -6.86 -12.15
CA PHE A 95 -8.61 -5.92 -13.22
C PHE A 95 -7.15 -5.48 -13.17
N ALA A 96 -6.45 -5.66 -12.05
CA ALA A 96 -5.06 -5.22 -11.88
C ALA A 96 -4.13 -5.70 -13.01
N PRO A 97 -4.11 -6.98 -13.41
CA PRO A 97 -3.25 -7.42 -14.52
C PRO A 97 -3.56 -6.70 -15.83
N LEU A 98 -4.83 -6.48 -16.16
CA LEU A 98 -5.24 -5.79 -17.38
C LEU A 98 -4.78 -4.33 -17.38
N VAL A 99 -5.03 -3.62 -16.28
CA VAL A 99 -4.67 -2.21 -16.13
C VAL A 99 -3.16 -2.03 -16.13
N TRP A 100 -2.44 -2.80 -15.31
CA TRP A 100 -0.98 -2.68 -15.21
C TRP A 100 -0.25 -3.14 -16.47
N ASN A 101 -0.70 -4.20 -17.14
CA ASN A 101 -0.10 -4.60 -18.42
C ASN A 101 -0.33 -3.54 -19.51
N SER A 102 -1.52 -2.92 -19.55
CA SER A 102 -1.79 -1.84 -20.48
C SER A 102 -0.93 -0.61 -20.19
N LEU A 103 -0.84 -0.18 -18.92
CA LEU A 103 0.02 0.93 -18.51
C LEU A 103 1.52 0.62 -18.70
N GLY A 104 1.93 -0.62 -18.53
CA GLY A 104 3.31 -1.06 -18.73
C GLY A 104 3.81 -0.91 -20.17
N GLN A 105 2.91 -0.88 -21.15
CA GLN A 105 3.27 -0.58 -22.54
C GLN A 105 3.62 0.90 -22.74
N LEU A 106 3.25 1.77 -21.79
CA LEU A 106 3.62 3.18 -21.80
C LEU A 106 4.97 3.37 -21.10
N GLY A 107 6.03 3.45 -21.89
CA GLY A 107 7.38 3.75 -21.44
C GLY A 107 8.44 3.15 -22.36
N PRO A 108 9.69 3.65 -22.28
CA PRO A 108 10.76 3.20 -23.16
C PRO A 108 11.44 1.88 -22.72
N GLN A 109 11.16 1.40 -21.50
CA GLN A 109 11.80 0.20 -20.95
C GLN A 109 10.93 -1.05 -21.17
N THR A 110 11.35 -2.18 -20.59
CA THR A 110 10.56 -3.42 -20.58
C THR A 110 9.24 -3.22 -19.84
N LEU A 111 8.25 -4.05 -20.17
CA LEU A 111 6.92 -4.03 -19.53
C LEU A 111 7.02 -3.96 -18.01
N THR A 112 7.79 -4.88 -17.41
CA THR A 112 7.97 -4.96 -15.96
C THR A 112 8.62 -3.70 -15.39
N ALA A 113 9.66 -3.18 -16.05
CA ALA A 113 10.36 -1.98 -15.56
C ALA A 113 9.46 -0.74 -15.61
N ASN A 114 8.69 -0.56 -16.68
CA ASN A 114 7.71 0.52 -16.79
C ASN A 114 6.64 0.42 -15.70
N VAL A 115 6.10 -0.78 -15.44
CA VAL A 115 5.11 -1.00 -14.37
C VAL A 115 5.68 -0.65 -13.00
N LEU A 116 6.92 -1.06 -12.69
CA LEU A 116 7.56 -0.72 -11.41
C LEU A 116 7.71 0.81 -11.25
N ILE A 117 8.08 1.52 -12.32
CA ILE A 117 8.16 2.99 -12.29
C ILE A 117 6.78 3.60 -12.02
N TRP A 118 5.73 3.15 -12.72
CA TRP A 118 4.38 3.65 -12.50
C TRP A 118 3.87 3.40 -11.07
N ILE A 119 4.11 2.20 -10.53
CA ILE A 119 3.78 1.87 -9.15
C ILE A 119 4.54 2.79 -8.18
N MET A 120 5.84 2.99 -8.39
CA MET A 120 6.66 3.87 -7.55
C MET A 120 6.15 5.32 -7.57
N LEU A 121 5.79 5.85 -8.75
CA LEU A 121 5.25 7.20 -8.89
C LEU A 121 3.89 7.35 -8.22
N ILE A 122 2.99 6.38 -8.39
CA ILE A 122 1.66 6.42 -7.77
C ILE A 122 1.77 6.32 -6.24
N LEU A 123 2.57 5.39 -5.73
CA LEU A 123 2.80 5.26 -4.28
C LEU A 123 3.49 6.50 -3.70
N GLY A 124 4.47 7.06 -4.40
CA GLY A 124 5.11 8.33 -4.03
C GLY A 124 4.12 9.48 -3.99
N GLY A 125 3.24 9.59 -5.00
CA GLY A 125 2.16 10.56 -5.04
C GLY A 125 1.19 10.41 -3.87
N LEU A 126 0.76 9.18 -3.57
CA LEU A 126 -0.09 8.90 -2.40
C LEU A 126 0.59 9.24 -1.08
N ALA A 127 1.89 8.99 -0.96
CA ALA A 127 2.68 9.39 0.20
C ALA A 127 2.68 10.91 0.39
N LEU A 128 2.87 11.68 -0.69
CA LEU A 128 2.81 13.14 -0.65
C LEU A 128 1.41 13.65 -0.29
N ILE A 129 0.36 13.10 -0.89
CA ILE A 129 -1.04 13.48 -0.60
C ILE A 129 -1.35 13.22 0.87
N THR A 130 -1.08 12.01 1.35
CA THR A 130 -1.36 11.65 2.76
C THR A 130 -0.50 12.42 3.76
N GLY A 131 0.74 12.75 3.41
CA GLY A 131 1.63 13.56 4.25
C GLY A 131 1.29 15.05 4.27
N SER A 132 0.73 15.57 3.18
CA SER A 132 0.35 17.00 3.03
C SER A 132 -0.99 17.34 3.69
N HIS A 133 -1.87 16.36 3.90
CA HIS A 133 -3.09 16.53 4.70
C HIS A 133 -2.76 16.73 6.18
N HIS A 134 -2.43 17.98 6.55
CA HIS A 134 -2.51 18.45 7.93
C HIS A 134 -3.98 18.41 8.38
N PRO A 135 -4.34 17.72 9.47
CA PRO A 135 -5.66 17.89 10.05
C PRO A 135 -5.75 19.32 10.58
N ARG A 136 -6.83 20.01 10.18
CA ARG A 136 -7.32 21.21 10.84
C ARG A 136 -7.26 20.95 12.35
N LYS A 137 -6.61 21.82 13.13
CA LYS A 137 -6.68 21.76 14.60
C LYS A 137 -8.16 21.65 14.97
N GLU A 138 -8.58 20.53 15.53
CA GLU A 138 -9.82 20.48 16.28
C GLU A 138 -9.58 21.42 17.46
N VAL A 139 -10.29 22.55 17.44
CA VAL A 139 -10.37 23.54 18.51
C VAL A 139 -11.50 23.11 19.43
#